data_AF-A0A948EUB8-F1
#
_entry.id   AF-A0A948EUB8-F1
#
_cell.length_a   1.000
_cell.length_b   1.000
_cell.length_c   1.000
_cell.angle_alpha   90.00
_cell.angle_beta   90.00
_cell.angle_gamma   90.00
#
_symmetry.space_group_name_H-M   'P 1'
#
loop_
_entity.id
_entity.type
_entity.pdbx_description
1 polymer ?
#
loop_
_entity_poly.entity_id
_entity_poly.type
_entity_poly.pdbx_seq_one_letter_code
_entity_poly.pdbx_strand_id
1 'polypeptide(L)'
;MKSTPLFLALVLSLTLAACGQDKPAETAAVAPADTATTAGPPMPMDPSQGVAGHVEAVADAGAGESGHDLYAAKCISCHGGSGEGLAGNPKLAGLTRAVIQSRLADYRDGKKLGPKTPIMAAMAKPLTDAQIAALASYLGE
;
A
#
# COMPACT_ATOMS: atom_id res chain seq x y z
N MET A 1 34.40 -48.61 -46.64
CA MET A 1 35.09 -48.25 -47.91
C MET A 1 34.82 -46.78 -48.16
N LYS A 2 35.89 -45.96 -48.12
CA LYS A 2 36.09 -44.61 -48.68
C LYS A 2 35.08 -43.53 -48.24
N SER A 3 35.42 -42.60 -47.33
CA SER A 3 36.37 -41.47 -47.49
C SER A 3 36.11 -40.72 -48.80
N THR A 4 35.92 -39.40 -48.84
CA THR A 4 36.89 -38.33 -48.51
C THR A 4 36.18 -36.93 -48.69
N PRO A 5 36.82 -35.74 -48.64
CA PRO A 5 36.81 -34.85 -47.47
C PRO A 5 36.53 -33.34 -47.80
N LEU A 6 36.77 -32.49 -46.79
CA LEU A 6 37.44 -31.17 -46.90
C LEU A 6 36.83 -30.13 -47.86
N PHE A 7 36.18 -29.09 -47.31
CA PHE A 7 36.58 -27.71 -47.62
C PHE A 7 36.31 -26.80 -46.43
N LEU A 8 37.41 -26.53 -45.75
CA LEU A 8 37.67 -25.40 -44.87
C LEU A 8 37.44 -24.10 -45.66
N ALA A 9 36.49 -23.26 -45.25
CA ALA A 9 36.45 -21.86 -45.64
C ALA A 9 35.75 -21.04 -44.56
N LEU A 10 36.54 -20.75 -43.52
CA LEU A 10 36.42 -19.57 -42.68
C LEU A 10 36.29 -18.32 -43.55
N VAL A 11 35.12 -17.67 -43.57
CA VAL A 11 35.06 -16.23 -43.86
C VAL A 11 34.14 -15.56 -42.85
N LEU A 12 34.81 -15.08 -41.81
CA LEU A 12 34.37 -14.04 -40.90
C LEU A 12 33.89 -12.83 -41.70
N SER A 13 32.61 -12.48 -41.62
CA SER A 13 32.12 -11.16 -42.02
C SER A 13 30.97 -10.74 -41.12
N LEU A 14 31.39 -9.95 -40.15
CA LEU A 14 30.63 -9.18 -39.19
C LEU A 14 29.76 -8.15 -39.93
N THR A 15 28.44 -8.29 -39.89
CA THR A 15 27.46 -7.22 -40.16
C THR A 15 26.48 -7.22 -39.00
N LEU A 16 26.77 -6.45 -37.96
CA LEU A 16 26.31 -5.08 -37.75
C LEU A 16 24.79 -4.95 -37.74
N ALA A 17 24.25 -5.08 -36.52
CA ALA A 17 23.16 -4.32 -35.93
C ALA A 17 21.94 -3.93 -36.80
N ALA A 18 20.76 -4.45 -36.44
CA ALA A 18 19.61 -3.60 -36.09
C ALA A 18 18.41 -4.42 -35.58
N CYS A 19 17.82 -3.89 -34.50
CA CYS A 19 16.43 -4.03 -34.02
C CYS A 19 15.90 -5.43 -33.69
N GLY A 20 16.11 -5.80 -32.41
CA GLY A 20 15.35 -6.86 -31.75
C GLY A 20 13.93 -6.40 -31.38
N GLN A 21 12.97 -7.25 -31.70
CA GLN A 21 11.62 -7.26 -31.15
C GLN A 21 11.37 -8.64 -30.53
N ASP A 22 10.79 -8.59 -29.31
CA ASP A 22 9.96 -9.61 -28.67
C ASP A 22 10.58 -10.78 -27.85
N LYS A 23 10.61 -10.56 -26.51
CA LYS A 23 10.01 -11.36 -25.39
C LYS A 23 10.47 -12.83 -25.13
N PRO A 24 10.14 -13.46 -23.98
CA PRO A 24 10.28 -13.13 -22.53
C PRO A 24 11.00 -14.24 -21.69
N ALA A 25 11.20 -13.92 -20.40
CA ALA A 25 11.40 -14.81 -19.23
C ALA A 25 12.75 -15.55 -19.06
N GLU A 26 13.50 -15.23 -17.99
CA GLU A 26 13.74 -16.12 -16.83
C GLU A 26 14.82 -15.55 -15.86
N THR A 27 14.46 -15.51 -14.57
CA THR A 27 15.21 -15.46 -13.28
C THR A 27 16.61 -14.86 -13.10
N ALA A 28 16.65 -13.97 -12.09
CA ALA A 28 17.59 -13.87 -10.96
C ALA A 28 19.02 -13.31 -11.15
N ALA A 29 19.26 -12.10 -10.63
CA ALA A 29 20.51 -11.70 -9.95
C ALA A 29 20.31 -10.40 -9.14
N VAL A 30 21.11 -10.24 -8.09
CA VAL A 30 20.94 -9.34 -6.94
C VAL A 30 21.77 -8.04 -7.05
N ALA A 31 21.30 -6.99 -6.34
CA ALA A 31 21.96 -5.75 -5.86
C ALA A 31 21.81 -4.46 -6.70
N PRO A 32 21.93 -3.26 -6.07
CA PRO A 32 21.26 -2.79 -4.86
C PRO A 32 20.41 -1.54 -5.14
N ALA A 33 19.65 -1.15 -4.11
CA ALA A 33 18.79 0.02 -4.11
C ALA A 33 19.58 1.33 -4.23
N ASP A 34 19.27 2.10 -5.28
CA ASP A 34 19.44 3.55 -5.33
C ASP A 34 18.28 4.15 -6.13
N THR A 35 17.13 4.27 -5.46
CA THR A 35 16.17 5.32 -5.81
C THR A 35 15.95 6.13 -4.56
N ALA A 36 16.69 7.23 -4.51
CA ALA A 36 16.41 8.35 -3.64
C ALA A 36 14.95 8.78 -3.86
N THR A 37 14.06 8.29 -3.00
CA THR A 37 12.80 8.97 -2.74
C THR A 37 13.17 10.31 -2.12
N THR A 38 12.94 11.40 -2.85
CA THR A 38 13.01 12.72 -2.26
C THR A 38 11.88 12.78 -1.24
N ALA A 39 12.24 12.57 0.03
CA ALA A 39 11.52 13.14 1.13
C ALA A 39 11.34 14.63 0.81
N GLY A 40 10.10 15.03 0.52
CA GLY A 40 9.76 16.45 0.57
C GLY A 40 10.21 17.01 1.92
N PRO A 41 10.72 18.25 1.97
CA PRO A 41 11.19 18.83 3.22
C PRO A 41 10.08 18.75 4.28
N PRO A 42 10.41 18.59 5.58
CA PRO A 42 9.42 18.74 6.62
C PRO A 42 8.83 20.15 6.49
N MET A 43 7.54 20.21 6.14
CA MET A 43 6.82 21.48 6.14
C MET A 43 6.94 22.09 7.54
N PRO A 44 7.35 23.36 7.67
CA PRO A 44 7.35 24.03 8.95
C PRO A 44 5.89 24.16 9.41
N MET A 45 5.55 23.52 10.53
CA MET A 45 4.30 23.76 11.24
C MET A 45 4.30 25.18 11.78
N ASP A 46 3.67 26.11 11.06
CA ASP A 46 3.38 27.46 11.55
C ASP A 46 2.15 27.41 12.49
N PRO A 47 2.30 27.75 13.77
CA PRO A 47 1.21 27.68 14.74
C PRO A 47 0.20 28.84 14.63
N SER A 48 0.30 29.70 13.61
CA SER A 48 -0.48 30.94 13.50
C SER A 48 -1.64 30.86 12.51
N GLN A 49 -1.84 29.74 11.82
CA GLN A 49 -3.00 29.57 10.93
C GLN A 49 -4.19 28.95 11.67
N GLY A 50 -5.14 29.82 12.02
CA GLY A 50 -6.36 29.50 12.75
C GLY A 50 -7.28 28.51 12.03
N VAL A 51 -7.99 27.72 12.82
CA VAL A 51 -9.00 26.75 12.41
C VAL A 51 -10.21 27.44 11.75
N ALA A 52 -10.13 27.61 10.44
CA ALA A 52 -11.29 27.76 9.57
C ALA A 52 -11.37 26.52 8.67
N GLY A 53 -12.52 25.87 8.70
CA GLY A 53 -12.71 24.48 8.30
C GLY A 53 -12.26 24.15 6.87
N HIS A 54 -11.55 23.03 6.77
CA HIS A 54 -11.41 22.28 5.53
C HIS A 54 -12.06 20.93 5.78
N VAL A 55 -13.35 20.83 5.47
CA VAL A 55 -13.92 19.56 5.02
C VAL A 55 -13.51 19.41 3.56
N GLU A 56 -12.23 19.15 3.35
CA GLU A 56 -11.80 18.59 2.08
C GLU A 56 -12.42 17.20 2.04
N ALA A 57 -13.50 17.06 1.28
CA ALA A 57 -13.94 15.78 0.79
C ALA A 57 -12.74 15.18 0.04
N VAL A 58 -12.04 14.25 0.70
CA VAL A 58 -11.02 13.43 0.06
C VAL A 58 -11.73 12.65 -1.03
N ALA A 59 -11.57 13.14 -2.25
CA ALA A 59 -11.98 12.53 -3.48
C ALA A 59 -11.15 11.26 -3.70
N ASP A 60 -11.85 10.23 -4.16
CA ASP A 60 -11.34 8.96 -4.69
C ASP A 60 -10.25 8.30 -3.85
N ALA A 61 -10.68 7.73 -2.73
CA ALA A 61 -9.88 6.76 -2.02
C ALA A 61 -9.92 5.45 -2.85
N GLY A 62 -9.09 5.42 -3.89
CA GLY A 62 -9.11 4.42 -4.95
C GLY A 62 -8.82 3.01 -4.43
N ALA A 63 -9.31 2.02 -5.18
CA ALA A 63 -8.93 0.62 -4.99
C ALA A 63 -7.42 0.48 -5.25
N GLY A 64 -6.62 0.53 -4.20
CA GLY A 64 -5.15 0.51 -4.29
C GLY A 64 -4.43 1.16 -3.13
N GLU A 65 -5.13 1.93 -2.29
CA GLU A 65 -4.51 2.56 -1.12
C GLU A 65 -4.07 1.51 -0.08
N SER A 66 -2.84 1.63 0.43
CA SER A 66 -2.30 0.63 1.35
C SER A 66 -2.98 0.71 2.72
N GLY A 67 -3.08 -0.42 3.42
CA GLY A 67 -3.65 -0.45 4.78
C GLY A 67 -2.88 0.43 5.76
N HIS A 68 -1.56 0.54 5.58
CA HIS A 68 -0.70 1.43 6.37
C HIS A 68 -1.08 2.91 6.16
N ASP A 69 -1.19 3.35 4.91
CA ASP A 69 -1.43 4.76 4.59
C ASP A 69 -2.84 5.18 5.01
N LEU A 70 -3.82 4.31 4.81
CA LEU A 70 -5.18 4.50 5.32
C LEU A 70 -5.19 4.63 6.84
N TYR A 71 -4.43 3.78 7.54
CA TYR A 71 -4.33 3.82 8.99
C TYR A 71 -3.67 5.11 9.48
N ALA A 72 -2.57 5.50 8.84
CA ALA A 72 -1.84 6.72 9.16
C ALA A 72 -2.71 7.97 8.99
N ALA A 73 -3.46 8.04 7.89
CA ALA A 73 -4.29 9.19 7.58
C ALA A 73 -5.54 9.32 8.46
N LYS A 74 -6.13 8.20 8.91
CA LYS A 74 -7.49 8.20 9.50
C LYS A 74 -7.59 7.66 10.92
N CYS A 75 -6.60 6.90 11.41
CA CYS A 75 -6.79 6.08 12.60
C CYS A 75 -5.79 6.36 13.73
N ILE A 76 -4.53 6.69 13.38
CA ILE A 76 -3.42 6.84 14.35
C ILE A 76 -3.75 7.84 15.46
N SER A 77 -4.38 8.97 15.14
CA SER A 77 -4.68 10.04 16.11
C SER A 77 -5.51 9.59 17.30
N CYS A 78 -6.29 8.51 17.14
CA CYS A 78 -7.14 7.95 18.20
C CYS A 78 -6.63 6.60 18.68
N HIS A 79 -6.08 5.76 17.81
CA HIS A 79 -5.71 4.38 18.13
C HIS A 79 -4.22 4.14 18.39
N GLY A 80 -3.38 5.16 18.29
CA GLY A 80 -1.93 5.03 18.48
C GLY A 80 -1.21 4.65 17.18
N GLY A 81 0.12 4.75 17.17
CA GLY A 81 0.92 4.54 15.96
C GLY A 81 0.92 3.09 15.49
N SER A 82 0.84 2.15 16.43
CA SER A 82 0.85 0.71 16.22
C SER A 82 -0.45 0.08 16.71
N GLY A 83 -1.53 0.85 16.86
CA GLY A 83 -2.79 0.34 17.40
C GLY A 83 -2.76 0.03 18.89
N GLU A 84 -1.81 0.58 19.65
CA GLU A 84 -1.68 0.39 21.10
C GLU A 84 -2.84 0.97 21.92
N GLY A 85 -3.62 1.87 21.34
CA GLY A 85 -4.70 2.61 21.99
C GLY A 85 -4.20 3.85 22.72
N LEU A 86 -5.12 4.77 23.00
CA LEU A 86 -4.87 6.02 23.74
C LEU A 86 -5.95 6.18 24.81
N ALA A 87 -5.79 7.13 25.73
CA ALA A 87 -6.77 7.36 26.80
C ALA A 87 -8.20 7.54 26.22
N GLY A 88 -9.10 6.59 26.52
CA GLY A 88 -10.49 6.59 26.06
C GLY A 88 -10.74 6.00 24.66
N ASN A 89 -9.69 5.56 23.95
CA ASN A 89 -9.76 4.87 22.67
C ASN A 89 -9.16 3.46 22.79
N PRO A 90 -9.86 2.41 22.33
CA PRO A 90 -9.43 1.04 22.56
C PRO A 90 -8.18 0.68 21.74
N LYS A 91 -7.39 -0.24 22.30
CA LYS A 91 -6.31 -0.94 21.61
C LYS A 91 -6.86 -1.78 20.44
N LEU A 92 -6.18 -1.72 19.30
CA LEU A 92 -6.43 -2.53 18.11
C LEU A 92 -5.39 -3.66 17.93
N ALA A 93 -4.15 -3.46 18.39
CA ALA A 93 -3.10 -4.48 18.32
C ALA A 93 -3.50 -5.76 19.08
N GLY A 94 -3.21 -6.92 18.52
CA GLY A 94 -3.64 -8.23 19.02
C GLY A 94 -5.04 -8.65 18.59
N LEU A 95 -5.79 -7.82 17.85
CA LEU A 95 -7.02 -8.25 17.20
C LEU A 95 -6.68 -8.96 15.88
N THR A 96 -7.39 -10.05 15.59
CA THR A 96 -7.17 -10.75 14.32
C THR A 96 -7.69 -9.95 13.14
N ARG A 97 -7.14 -10.22 11.95
CA ARG A 97 -7.63 -9.65 10.68
C ARG A 97 -9.15 -9.76 10.52
N ALA A 98 -9.71 -10.93 10.81
CA ALA A 98 -11.15 -11.18 10.69
C ALA A 98 -11.98 -10.32 11.66
N VAL A 99 -11.46 -10.08 12.87
CA VAL A 99 -12.12 -9.21 13.85
C VAL A 99 -12.09 -7.76 13.38
N ILE A 100 -10.94 -7.25 12.93
CA ILE A 100 -10.86 -5.87 12.42
C ILE A 100 -11.80 -5.67 11.22
N GLN A 101 -11.78 -6.60 10.26
CA GLN A 101 -12.63 -6.54 9.07
C GLN A 101 -14.12 -6.53 9.42
N SER A 102 -14.57 -7.47 10.27
CA SER A 102 -15.97 -7.55 10.67
C SER A 102 -16.43 -6.33 11.46
N ARG A 103 -15.60 -5.79 12.37
CA ARG A 103 -15.93 -4.60 13.15
C ARG A 103 -16.08 -3.37 12.27
N LEU A 104 -15.17 -3.14 11.33
CA LEU A 104 -15.25 -2.02 10.39
C LEU A 104 -16.48 -2.13 9.49
N ALA A 105 -16.80 -3.34 9.00
CA ALA A 105 -18.02 -3.57 8.22
C ALA A 105 -19.28 -3.31 9.05
N ASP A 106 -19.35 -3.85 10.27
CA ASP A 106 -20.45 -3.65 11.21
C ASP A 106 -20.66 -2.15 11.52
N TYR A 107 -19.58 -1.39 11.72
CA TYR A 107 -19.66 0.06 11.94
C TYR A 107 -20.17 0.80 10.70
N ARG A 108 -19.68 0.44 9.50
CA ARG A 108 -20.14 1.04 8.24
C ARG A 108 -21.64 0.79 8.01
N ASP A 109 -22.11 -0.39 8.38
CA ASP A 109 -23.52 -0.79 8.33
C ASP A 109 -24.37 -0.16 9.44
N GLY A 110 -23.75 0.56 10.38
CA GLY A 110 -24.43 1.25 11.48
C GLY A 110 -24.82 0.34 12.65
N LYS A 111 -24.27 -0.86 12.76
CA LYS A 111 -24.54 -1.76 13.89
C LYS A 111 -23.97 -1.18 15.18
N LYS A 112 -24.75 -1.26 16.26
CA LYS A 112 -24.34 -0.77 17.58
C LYS A 112 -23.49 -1.82 18.31
N LEU A 113 -22.20 -1.56 18.43
CA LEU A 113 -21.23 -2.45 19.10
C LEU A 113 -20.79 -1.95 20.48
N GLY A 114 -21.05 -0.68 20.79
CA GLY A 114 -20.67 -0.06 22.06
C GLY A 114 -20.93 1.45 22.12
N PRO A 115 -20.54 2.12 23.21
CA PRO A 115 -20.80 3.55 23.41
C PRO A 115 -20.10 4.45 22.38
N LYS A 116 -18.97 4.01 21.81
CA LYS A 116 -18.20 4.75 20.79
C LYS A 116 -18.65 4.45 19.35
N THR A 117 -19.71 3.64 19.16
CA THR A 117 -20.23 3.29 17.82
C THR A 117 -20.45 4.52 16.94
N PRO A 118 -21.11 5.61 17.38
CA PRO A 118 -21.39 6.73 16.47
C PRO A 118 -20.14 7.34 15.83
N ILE A 119 -19.05 7.40 16.60
CA ILE A 119 -17.76 7.91 16.13
C ILE A 119 -17.17 6.95 15.09
N MET A 120 -17.09 5.66 15.42
CA MET A 120 -16.51 4.67 14.51
C MET A 120 -17.36 4.42 13.27
N ALA A 121 -18.68 4.54 13.38
CA ALA A 121 -19.60 4.46 12.23
C ALA A 121 -19.34 5.60 11.25
N ALA A 122 -19.12 6.84 11.74
CA ALA A 122 -18.75 7.97 10.88
C ALA A 122 -17.41 7.74 10.17
N MET A 123 -16.41 7.17 10.86
CA MET A 123 -15.11 6.84 10.29
C MET A 123 -15.16 5.69 9.27
N ALA A 124 -16.01 4.69 9.51
CA ALA A 124 -16.14 3.52 8.65
C ALA A 124 -17.07 3.75 7.44
N LYS A 125 -18.01 4.71 7.54
CA LYS A 125 -18.99 5.01 6.49
C LYS A 125 -18.39 5.25 5.09
N PRO A 126 -17.29 6.00 4.92
CA PRO A 126 -16.70 6.23 3.59
C PRO A 126 -15.80 5.09 3.11
N LEU A 127 -15.54 4.05 3.91
CA LEU A 127 -14.59 3.00 3.54
C LEU A 127 -15.21 2.00 2.56
N THR A 128 -14.48 1.73 1.48
CA THR A 128 -14.81 0.64 0.56
C THR A 128 -14.43 -0.72 1.16
N ASP A 129 -14.96 -1.81 0.60
CA ASP A 129 -14.60 -3.18 1.05
C ASP A 129 -13.10 -3.45 0.90
N ALA A 130 -12.49 -2.97 -0.19
CA ALA A 130 -11.06 -3.10 -0.44
C ALA A 130 -10.24 -2.40 0.65
N GLN A 131 -10.66 -1.21 1.09
CA GLN A 131 -9.99 -0.47 2.14
C GLN A 131 -10.14 -1.10 3.51
N ILE A 132 -11.34 -1.61 3.83
CA ILE A 132 -11.57 -2.37 5.06
C ILE A 132 -10.66 -3.61 5.08
N ALA A 133 -10.57 -4.34 3.96
CA ALA A 133 -9.68 -5.49 3.85
C ALA A 133 -8.20 -5.10 3.97
N ALA A 134 -7.79 -3.97 3.40
CA ALA A 134 -6.42 -3.45 3.50
C ALA A 134 -6.07 -3.06 4.96
N LEU A 135 -6.94 -2.30 5.63
CA LEU A 135 -6.79 -1.93 7.05
C LEU A 135 -6.73 -3.17 7.95
N ALA A 136 -7.63 -4.13 7.73
CA ALA A 136 -7.64 -5.39 8.46
C ALA A 136 -6.37 -6.20 8.24
N SER A 137 -5.83 -6.18 7.02
CA SER A 137 -4.59 -6.88 6.69
C SER A 137 -3.36 -6.24 7.30
N TYR A 138 -3.38 -4.91 7.47
CA TYR A 138 -2.29 -4.16 8.07
C TYR A 138 -2.30 -4.26 9.61
N LEU A 139 -3.47 -4.17 10.24
CA LEU A 139 -3.61 -4.16 11.70
C LEU A 139 -3.73 -5.55 12.32
N GLY A 140 -4.25 -6.51 11.56
CA GLY A 140 -4.60 -7.83 12.06
C GLY A 140 -3.41 -8.79 12.05
N GLU A 141 -3.17 -9.41 13.19
CA GLU A 141 -2.28 -10.57 13.35
C GLU A 141 -2.93 -11.87 12.87
#